data_AF-A0A1F9CU96-F1
#
_entry.id   AF-A0A1F9CU96-F1
#
_cell.length_a   1.000
_cell.length_b   1.000
_cell.length_c   1.000
_cell.angle_alpha   90.00
_cell.angle_beta   90.00
_cell.angle_gamma   90.00
#
_symmetry.space_group_name_H-M   'P 1'
#
loop_
_entity.id
_entity.type
_entity.pdbx_description
1 polymer ?
#
loop_
_entity_poly.entity_id
_entity_poly.type
_entity_poly.pdbx_seq_one_letter_code
_entity_poly.pdbx_strand_id
1 'polypeptide(L)' 'MKGRKKLKNFFIDLKIPRAERLKIPLVISGNDICWVAGLRIDERFKILPDTGKTLKLRLMRL' A
#
# COMPACT_ATOMS: atom_id res chain seq x y z
N MET A 1 -12.87 -2.94 5.70
CA MET A 1 -12.84 -4.42 5.80
C MET A 1 -11.84 -4.79 6.89
N LYS A 2 -12.23 -5.59 7.87
CA LYS A 2 -11.28 -6.17 8.83
C LYS A 2 -10.66 -7.43 8.19
N GLY A 3 -9.35 -7.63 8.36
CA GLY A 3 -8.64 -8.82 7.87
C GLY A 3 -7.65 -8.58 6.72
N ARG A 4 -6.82 -9.58 6.43
CA ARG A 4 -5.81 -9.54 5.37
C ARG A 4 -6.45 -9.77 4.01
N LYS A 5 -5.99 -9.02 2.99
CA LYS A 5 -6.46 -9.16 1.60
C LYS A 5 -5.28 -9.47 0.70
N LYS A 6 -5.41 -10.47 -0.18
CA LYS A 6 -4.41 -10.74 -1.22
C LYS A 6 -4.28 -9.53 -2.14
N LEU A 7 -3.05 -9.12 -2.46
CA LEU A 7 -2.77 -7.99 -3.35
C LEU A 7 -3.47 -8.15 -4.72
N LYS A 8 -3.47 -9.37 -5.27
CA LYS A 8 -4.20 -9.71 -6.50
C LYS A 8 -5.69 -9.32 -6.41
N ASN A 9 -6.37 -9.67 -5.32
CA ASN A 9 -7.78 -9.35 -5.12
C ASN A 9 -7.98 -7.86 -4.90
N PHE A 10 -7.05 -7.19 -4.21
CA PHE A 10 -7.08 -5.73 -4.08
C PHE A 10 -7.06 -5.03 -5.45
N PHE A 11 -6.19 -5.45 -6.36
CA PHE A 11 -6.15 -4.91 -7.72
C PHE A 11 -7.38 -5.24 -8.56
N ILE A 12 -7.96 -6.43 -8.39
CA ILE A 12 -9.21 -6.81 -9.08
C ILE A 12 -10.35 -5.89 -8.66
N ASP A 13 -10.52 -5.65 -7.35
CA ASP A 13 -11.61 -4.82 -6.84
C ASP A 13 -11.48 -3.36 -7.28
N LEU A 14 -10.25 -2.87 -7.44
CA LEU A 14 -9.98 -1.55 -8.03
C LEU A 14 -10.02 -1.53 -9.56
N LYS A 15 -10.37 -2.66 -10.20
CA LYS A 15 -10.45 -2.83 -11.66
C LYS A 15 -9.16 -2.47 -12.39
N ILE A 16 -8.00 -2.69 -11.77
CA ILE A 16 -6.71 -2.34 -12.36
C ILE A 16 -6.31 -3.40 -13.41
N PRO A 17 -6.05 -3.01 -14.67
CA PRO A 17 -5.61 -3.92 -15.72
C PRO A 17 -4.32 -4.64 -15.35
N ARG A 18 -4.16 -5.90 -15.77
CA ARG A 18 -2.99 -6.72 -15.40
C ARG A 18 -1.65 -6.07 -15.81
N ALA A 19 -1.61 -5.42 -16.97
CA ALA A 19 -0.42 -4.74 -17.48
C ALA A 19 -0.01 -3.53 -16.62
N GLU A 20 -0.95 -2.88 -15.94
CA GLU A 20 -0.68 -1.73 -15.08
C GLU A 20 -0.22 -2.14 -13.68
N ARG A 21 -0.64 -3.31 -13.19
CA ARG A 21 -0.32 -3.79 -11.83
C ARG A 21 1.18 -3.86 -11.56
N LEU A 22 1.98 -4.19 -12.57
CA LEU A 22 3.45 -4.26 -12.48
C LEU A 22 4.12 -2.89 -12.35
N LYS A 23 3.40 -1.81 -12.72
CA LYS A 23 3.90 -0.43 -12.65
C LYS A 23 3.60 0.23 -11.30
N ILE A 24 2.85 -0.43 -10.42
CA ILE A 24 2.43 0.12 -9.12
C ILE A 24 3.51 -0.21 -8.10
N PRO A 25 4.24 0.79 -7.55
CA PRO A 25 5.26 0.53 -6.55
C PRO A 25 4.64 0.00 -5.26
N LEU A 26 5.34 -0.94 -4.63
CA LEU A 26 5.02 -1.45 -3.31
C LEU A 26 6.11 -1.03 -2.34
N VAL A 27 5.72 -0.44 -1.22
CA VAL A 27 6.63 -0.21 -0.10
C VAL A 27 6.48 -1.38 0.87
N ILE A 28 7.59 -2.03 1.16
CA ILE A 28 7.66 -3.26 1.96
C ILE A 28 8.53 -2.99 3.18
N SER A 29 8.07 -3.44 4.36
CA SER A 29 8.87 -3.53 5.58
C SER A 29 8.94 -4.99 6.00
N GLY A 30 10.14 -5.57 5.93
CA GLY A 30 10.33 -7.01 6.10
C GLY A 30 9.51 -7.81 5.08
N ASN A 31 8.53 -8.58 5.56
CA ASN A 31 7.64 -9.40 4.73
C ASN A 31 6.26 -8.77 4.50
N ASP A 32 6.03 -7.56 5.00
CA ASP A 32 4.72 -6.90 4.97
C ASP A 32 4.68 -5.73 3.99
N ILE A 33 3.61 -5.65 3.20
CA ILE A 33 3.34 -4.49 2.34
C ILE A 33 2.77 -3.38 3.21
N CYS A 34 3.53 -2.29 3.36
CA CYS A 34 3.12 -1.11 4.13
C CYS A 34 2.22 -0.19 3.31
N TRP A 35 2.53 -0.03 2.03
CA TRP A 35 1.85 0.91 1.15
C TRP A 35 1.85 0.39 -0.28
N VAL A 36 0.64 0.25 -0.84
CA VAL A 36 0.46 0.14 -2.28
C VAL A 36 0.45 1.56 -2.82
N ALA A 37 1.56 1.99 -3.41
CA ALA A 37 1.83 3.40 -3.64
C ALA A 37 0.80 4.04 -4.59
N GLY A 38 0.27 5.20 -4.18
CA GLY A 38 -0.81 5.86 -4.89
C GLY A 38 -2.20 5.23 -4.74
N LEU A 39 -2.36 4.15 -3.95
CA LEU A 39 -3.64 3.47 -3.76
C LEU A 39 -4.07 3.35 -2.29
N ARG A 40 -3.29 2.67 -1.44
CA ARG A 40 -3.71 2.38 -0.04
C ARG A 40 -2.54 2.06 0.87
N ILE A 41 -2.55 2.63 2.08
CA ILE A 41 -1.69 2.23 3.20
C ILE A 41 -2.31 1.04 3.97
N ASP A 42 -1.48 0.08 4.40
CA ASP A 42 -1.89 -1.00 5.30
C ASP A 42 -2.22 -0.42 6.68
N GLU A 43 -3.31 -0.90 7.28
CA GLU A 43 -3.83 -0.40 8.56
C GLU A 43 -2.80 -0.47 9.69
N ARG A 44 -1.90 -1.47 9.68
CA ARG A 44 -0.86 -1.65 10.71
C ARG A 44 0.21 -0.56 10.69
N PHE A 45 0.33 0.17 9.57
CA PHE A 45 1.35 1.20 9.35
C PHE A 45 0.76 2.62 9.35
N LYS A 46 -0.52 2.77 9.70
CA LYS A 46 -1.13 4.08 9.86
C LYS A 46 -0.53 4.80 11.06
N ILE A 47 -0.37 6.12 10.91
CA ILE A 47 0.00 6.99 12.01
C ILE A 47 -1.21 7.11 12.94
N LEU A 48 -0.97 6.81 14.22
CA LEU A 48 -1.93 6.94 15.31
C LEU A 48 -1.49 8.08 16.26
N PRO A 49 -2.37 8.58 17.15
CA PRO A 49 -2.03 9.69 18.06
C PRO A 49 -0.80 9.45 18.95
N ASP A 50 -0.48 8.19 19.26
CA ASP A 50 0.65 7.76 20.09
C ASP A 50 1.92 7.43 19.27
N THR A 51 1.91 7.65 17.95
CA THR A 51 3.04 7.35 17.08
C THR A 51 4.18 8.36 17.30
N GLY A 52 5.24 7.95 18.02
CA GLY A 52 6.36 8.84 18.38
C GLY A 52 7.36 9.14 17.26
N LYS A 53 7.43 8.31 16.20
CA LYS A 53 8.30 8.54 15.03
C LYS A 53 7.55 8.20 13.76
N THR A 54 7.72 9.04 12.73
CA THR A 54 7.07 8.86 11.44
C THR A 54 8.09 8.90 10.31
N LEU A 55 7.80 8.19 9.22
CA LEU A 55 8.56 8.24 7.97
C LEU A 55 7.63 8.78 6.88
N LYS A 56 8.04 9.87 6.23
CA LYS A 56 7.28 10.47 5.12
C LYS A 56 7.84 10.00 3.79
N LEU A 57 7.01 9.28 3.03
CA LEU A 57 7.30 8.88 1.66
C LEU A 57 6.39 9.66 0.70
N ARG A 58 6.91 9.99 -0.48
CA ARG A 58 6.15 10.66 -1.55
C ARG A 58 6.36 9.93 -2.87
N LEU A 59 5.27 9.51 -3.50
CA LEU A 59 5.30 9.00 -4.86
C LEU A 59 5.23 10.20 -5.81
N MET A 60 6.24 10.36 -6.66
CA MET A 60 6.24 11.37 -7.72
C MET A 60 6.04 10.65 -9.05
N ARG A 61 5.16 11.16 -9.90
CA ARG A 61 5.16 10.81 -11.33
C ARG A 61 6.05 11.83 -12.03
N LEU A 62 6.94 11.34 -12.88
CA LEU A 62 7.65 12.17 -13.84
C LEU A 62 6.68 12.63 -14.92
#